data_AF-A0A1E4SSJ1-F1
#
_entry.id   AF-A0A1E4SSJ1-F1
#
_cell.length_a   1.000
_cell.length_b   1.000
_cell.length_c   1.000
_cell.angle_alpha   90.00
_cell.angle_beta   90.00
_cell.angle_gamma   90.00
#
_symmetry.space_group_name_H-M   'P 1'
#
loop_
_entity.id
_entity.type
_entity.pdbx_description
1 polymer ?
#
loop_
_entity_poly.entity_id
_entity_poly.type
_entity_poly.pdbx_seq_one_letter_code
_entity_poly.pdbx_strand_id
1 'polypeptide(L)'
;MVHQLSLVSSIPHSKYIQTVSTLQALTGLANPQDIATYTLITKPHNIFKPKFEPGKVNQIEQYYMKCTTTWSDEASTSFDISAPILKGGDNDDVLADRLFSGDEPVERNWTLQVSDIPIAGKNQLCSAQTIYESTLVHTHTTVKEGPSAPTAPTAPTEPTSEIPQAPTEPEPATEENPASTEVVDLDAMDVDAIEVDHVDLTGEDDKKDTTEVKEEDKKETQVPEVATKNAKKDSFLQFIEDLGYDLINQYWVKGIRFFHKDIVIEIFKVFVRDDTTESSHPGRIKLKLLDESNNFQIKAYINIPKSTDVELINQGNKDLLKIQEFLKNLFELQIPDRMFMDSRVKQ
;
A
#
# COMPACT_ATOMS: atom_id res chain seq x y z
N MET A 1 7.71 1.39 -12.42
CA MET A 1 8.65 0.41 -11.85
C MET A 1 9.96 1.12 -11.64
N VAL A 2 10.52 1.03 -10.45
CA VAL A 2 11.78 1.66 -10.05
C VAL A 2 12.66 0.58 -9.44
N HIS A 3 13.95 0.61 -9.75
CA HIS A 3 14.94 -0.23 -9.11
C HIS A 3 15.70 0.60 -8.07
N GLN A 4 15.50 0.31 -6.79
CA GLN A 4 16.07 1.08 -5.69
C GLN A 4 17.32 0.39 -5.14
N LEU A 5 18.42 1.13 -5.12
CA LEU A 5 19.64 0.74 -4.40
C LEU A 5 19.64 1.44 -3.05
N SER A 6 19.91 0.74 -1.96
CA SER A 6 19.83 1.33 -0.62
C SER A 6 20.79 0.73 0.41
N LEU A 7 21.14 1.56 1.39
CA LEU A 7 21.84 1.20 2.62
C LEU A 7 21.08 1.81 3.80
N VAL A 8 21.14 1.14 4.95
CA VAL A 8 20.46 1.58 6.18
C VAL A 8 21.44 1.71 7.32
N SER A 9 21.09 2.52 8.31
CA SER A 9 21.81 2.63 9.58
C SER A 9 20.85 3.10 10.67
N SER A 10 21.33 3.14 11.91
CA SER A 10 20.63 3.78 13.02
C SER A 10 21.60 4.62 13.83
N ILE A 11 21.11 5.74 14.37
CA ILE A 11 21.90 6.61 15.24
C ILE A 11 21.17 6.87 16.55
N PRO A 12 21.91 6.96 17.68
CA PRO A 12 21.35 7.44 18.93
C PRO A 12 20.86 8.87 18.80
N HIS A 13 19.78 9.20 19.53
CA HIS A 13 19.22 10.54 19.57
C HIS A 13 20.25 11.61 19.94
N SER A 14 21.18 11.30 20.86
CA SER A 14 22.25 12.21 21.29
C SER A 14 23.19 12.65 20.15
N LYS A 15 23.33 11.85 19.09
CA LYS A 15 24.16 12.16 17.91
C LYS A 15 23.38 12.82 16.78
N TYR A 16 22.08 13.04 16.95
CA TYR A 16 21.22 13.59 15.90
C TYR A 16 21.70 14.96 15.43
N ILE A 17 21.87 15.92 16.35
CA ILE A 17 22.28 17.30 16.00
C ILE A 17 23.63 17.30 15.26
N GLN A 18 24.63 16.57 15.77
CA GLN A 18 25.93 16.45 15.12
C GLN A 18 25.80 15.87 13.71
N THR A 19 24.95 14.85 13.55
CA THR A 19 24.73 14.18 12.26
C THR A 19 24.07 15.12 11.26
N VAL A 20 23.02 15.82 11.67
CA VAL A 20 22.32 16.81 10.85
C VAL A 20 23.28 17.91 10.40
N SER A 21 24.03 18.52 11.31
CA SER A 21 25.00 19.57 10.96
C SER A 21 26.08 19.07 10.00
N THR A 22 26.55 17.83 10.17
CA THR A 22 27.55 17.23 9.28
C THR A 22 26.97 16.98 7.89
N LEU A 23 25.72 16.51 7.79
CA LEU A 23 25.04 16.30 6.51
C LEU A 23 24.69 17.61 5.82
N GLN A 24 24.32 18.67 6.57
CA GLN A 24 24.15 20.02 6.01
C GLN A 24 25.46 20.52 5.40
N ALA A 25 26.59 20.35 6.10
CA ALA A 25 27.90 20.73 5.58
C ALA A 25 28.31 19.90 4.34
N LEU A 26 28.00 18.60 4.33
CA LEU A 26 28.31 17.70 3.21
C LEU A 26 27.47 17.98 1.96
N THR A 27 26.17 18.22 2.15
CA THR A 27 25.23 18.43 1.05
C THR A 27 25.17 19.87 0.58
N GLY A 28 25.64 20.82 1.40
CA GLY A 28 25.48 22.26 1.17
C GLY A 28 24.04 22.74 1.38
N LEU A 29 23.13 21.87 1.83
CA LEU A 29 21.74 22.23 2.11
C LEU A 29 21.63 22.78 3.52
N ALA A 30 21.39 24.09 3.62
CA ALA A 30 21.19 24.73 4.92
C ALA A 30 19.93 24.22 5.64
N ASN A 31 18.85 24.01 4.89
CA ASN A 31 17.59 23.50 5.40
C ASN A 31 17.29 22.15 4.74
N PRO A 32 17.33 21.02 5.48
CA PRO A 32 16.86 19.76 4.94
C PRO A 32 15.35 19.82 4.68
N GLN A 33 14.85 18.96 3.80
CA GLN A 33 13.41 18.89 3.53
C GLN A 33 12.73 18.02 4.59
N ASP A 34 11.61 18.47 5.14
CA ASP A 34 10.85 17.70 6.10
C ASP A 34 10.15 16.50 5.45
N ILE A 35 10.13 15.38 6.18
CA ILE A 35 9.33 14.20 5.86
C ILE A 35 8.24 14.08 6.91
N ALA A 36 6.99 14.07 6.47
CA ALA A 36 5.84 13.72 7.28
C ALA A 36 4.88 12.89 6.42
N THR A 37 4.83 11.58 6.65
CA THR A 37 4.02 10.66 5.86
C THR A 37 3.17 9.76 6.73
N TYR A 38 1.98 9.43 6.24
CA TYR A 38 1.09 8.43 6.79
C TYR A 38 1.01 7.25 5.83
N THR A 39 1.20 6.03 6.33
CA THR A 39 1.19 4.82 5.52
C THR A 39 0.20 3.81 6.08
N LEU A 40 -0.64 3.27 5.19
CA LEU A 40 -1.50 2.12 5.40
C LEU A 40 -0.82 0.86 4.83
N ILE A 41 -0.86 -0.24 5.57
CA ILE A 41 -0.43 -1.56 5.12
C ILE A 41 -1.67 -2.41 4.89
N THR A 42 -1.78 -2.96 3.68
CA THR A 42 -2.97 -3.71 3.23
C THR A 42 -2.56 -5.10 2.75
N LYS A 43 -3.41 -6.11 2.96
CA LYS A 43 -3.23 -7.49 2.45
C LYS A 43 -4.31 -7.82 1.42
N PRO A 44 -4.04 -8.69 0.45
CA PRO A 44 -5.08 -9.27 -0.39
C PRO A 44 -6.09 -10.07 0.46
N HIS A 45 -7.38 -9.92 0.16
CA HIS A 45 -8.49 -10.61 0.82
C HIS A 45 -8.44 -12.12 0.53
N ASN A 46 -8.29 -12.47 -0.74
CA ASN A 46 -8.24 -13.85 -1.21
C ASN A 46 -6.81 -14.26 -1.45
N ILE A 47 -6.23 -14.98 -0.48
CA ILE A 47 -4.89 -15.53 -0.66
C ILE A 47 -4.93 -16.60 -1.75
N PHE A 48 -4.17 -16.39 -2.81
CA PHE A 48 -4.04 -17.33 -3.92
C PHE A 48 -3.33 -18.58 -3.42
N LYS A 49 -4.06 -19.69 -3.44
CA LYS A 49 -3.53 -21.02 -3.16
C LYS A 49 -3.30 -21.72 -4.50
N PRO A 50 -2.04 -21.83 -4.97
CA PRO A 50 -1.75 -22.46 -6.25
C PRO A 50 -2.24 -23.92 -6.22
N LYS A 51 -3.01 -24.31 -7.23
CA LYS A 51 -3.33 -25.71 -7.50
C LYS A 51 -2.20 -26.27 -8.35
N PHE A 52 -1.46 -27.26 -7.83
CA PHE A 52 -0.37 -27.90 -8.56
C PHE A 52 -0.92 -28.76 -9.71
N GLU A 53 -1.28 -28.11 -10.82
CA GLU A 53 -1.71 -28.76 -12.05
C GLU A 53 -0.69 -28.46 -13.16
N PRO A 54 -0.26 -29.47 -13.94
CA PRO A 54 0.61 -29.25 -15.11
C PRO A 54 -0.04 -28.27 -16.09
N GLY A 55 0.72 -27.26 -16.54
CA GLY A 55 0.23 -26.25 -17.49
C GLY A 55 -0.46 -25.03 -16.85
N LYS A 56 -0.68 -25.00 -15.53
CA LYS A 56 -1.15 -23.80 -14.81
C LYS A 56 0.02 -23.03 -14.17
N VAL A 57 -0.11 -21.71 -14.12
CA VAL A 57 0.89 -20.81 -13.51
C VAL A 57 0.83 -21.01 -12.00
N ASN A 58 1.82 -21.74 -11.48
CA ASN A 58 1.89 -22.11 -10.06
C ASN A 58 2.78 -21.15 -9.23
N GLN A 59 3.28 -20.07 -9.84
CA GLN A 59 4.25 -19.14 -9.24
C GLN A 59 3.70 -17.70 -9.17
N ILE A 60 2.47 -17.54 -8.69
CA ILE A 60 1.95 -16.20 -8.37
C ILE A 60 2.18 -15.97 -6.88
N GLU A 61 3.12 -15.07 -6.60
CA GLU A 61 3.30 -14.54 -5.25
C GLU A 61 2.32 -13.40 -5.01
N GLN A 62 1.89 -13.25 -3.77
CA GLN A 62 1.06 -12.13 -3.34
C GLN A 62 1.84 -11.28 -2.35
N TYR A 63 1.57 -9.98 -2.38
CA TYR A 63 2.33 -8.99 -1.61
C TYR A 63 1.39 -8.13 -0.77
N TYR A 64 1.91 -7.67 0.38
CA TYR A 64 1.33 -6.53 1.07
C TYR A 64 1.52 -5.28 0.21
N MET A 65 0.49 -4.44 0.17
CA MET A 65 0.55 -3.14 -0.50
C MET A 65 0.61 -2.03 0.54
N LYS A 66 1.57 -1.12 0.33
CA LYS A 66 1.72 0.11 1.13
C LYS A 66 1.01 1.25 0.42
N CYS A 67 0.07 1.89 1.09
CA CYS A 67 -0.57 3.11 0.58
C CYS A 67 -0.08 4.29 1.41
N THR A 68 0.71 5.18 0.81
CA THR A 68 1.34 6.30 1.52
C THR A 68 0.74 7.62 1.06
N THR A 69 0.47 8.51 2.01
CA THR A 69 0.06 9.90 1.76
C THR A 69 0.82 10.84 2.69
N THR A 70 0.68 12.15 2.47
CA THR A 70 1.31 13.16 3.32
C THR A 70 0.58 13.26 4.66
N TRP A 71 1.35 13.36 5.74
CA TRP A 71 0.82 13.70 7.07
C TRP A 71 0.99 15.21 7.27
N SER A 72 -0.14 15.94 7.30
CA SER A 72 -0.16 17.41 7.23
C SER A 72 -0.99 18.05 8.35
N ASP A 73 -1.17 17.35 9.46
CA ASP A 73 -1.98 17.84 10.58
C ASP A 73 -1.17 18.81 11.45
N GLU A 74 -1.82 19.49 12.41
CA GLU A 74 -1.16 20.40 13.35
C GLU A 74 0.01 19.71 14.08
N ALA A 75 -0.20 18.46 14.51
CA ALA A 75 0.83 17.64 15.15
C ALA A 75 2.03 17.36 14.24
N SER A 76 1.84 17.23 12.92
CA SER A 76 2.96 17.05 12.01
C SER A 76 3.84 18.31 11.91
N THR A 77 3.27 19.49 12.13
CA THR A 77 3.94 20.78 11.98
C THR A 77 4.59 21.25 13.28
N SER A 78 3.90 21.08 14.41
CA SER A 78 4.40 21.50 15.72
C SER A 78 5.37 20.52 16.35
N PHE A 79 5.38 19.25 15.91
CA PHE A 79 6.20 18.22 16.50
C PHE A 79 7.67 18.33 16.08
N ASP A 80 8.51 18.72 17.03
CA ASP A 80 9.97 18.74 16.86
C ASP A 80 10.57 17.37 17.17
N ILE A 81 11.02 16.68 16.11
CA ILE A 81 11.74 15.40 16.23
C ILE A 81 13.09 15.52 16.92
N SER A 82 13.66 16.72 16.99
CA SER A 82 14.99 16.97 17.55
C SER A 82 15.04 16.80 19.06
N ALA A 83 13.89 16.86 19.73
CA ALA A 83 13.75 16.55 21.14
C ALA A 83 13.48 15.06 21.38
N PRO A 84 13.99 14.48 22.49
CA PRO A 84 13.72 13.08 22.82
C PRO A 84 12.27 12.90 23.27
N ILE A 85 11.66 11.78 22.91
CA ILE A 85 10.29 11.43 23.31
C ILE A 85 10.38 10.53 24.54
N LEU A 86 10.09 11.09 25.70
CA LEU A 86 10.15 10.36 26.97
C LEU A 86 8.72 10.05 27.44
N LYS A 87 8.48 8.80 27.86
CA LYS A 87 7.21 8.39 28.47
C LYS A 87 6.92 9.26 29.70
N GLY A 88 5.78 9.96 29.70
CA GLY A 88 5.38 10.90 30.75
C GLY A 88 6.04 12.29 30.72
N GLY A 89 6.75 12.64 29.64
CA GLY A 89 7.27 14.00 29.41
C GLY A 89 6.35 14.85 28.54
N ASP A 90 6.70 16.13 28.36
CA ASP A 90 5.91 17.11 27.59
C ASP A 90 5.67 16.70 26.11
N ASN A 91 6.50 15.79 25.57
CA ASN A 91 6.43 15.30 24.18
C ASN A 91 5.80 13.89 24.05
N ASP A 92 5.22 13.32 25.12
CA ASP A 92 4.64 11.96 25.11
C ASP A 92 3.27 11.89 24.40
N ASP A 93 2.60 13.02 24.26
CA ASP A 93 1.25 13.12 23.67
C ASP A 93 1.31 13.60 22.22
N VAL A 94 1.84 12.77 21.32
CA VAL A 94 1.74 13.01 19.88
C VAL A 94 0.33 12.60 19.42
N LEU A 95 -0.53 13.57 19.14
CA LEU A 95 -1.91 13.35 18.73
C LEU A 95 -2.09 13.64 17.23
N ALA A 96 -2.25 12.61 16.41
CA ALA A 96 -2.59 12.78 14.99
C ALA A 96 -4.11 12.88 14.80
N ASP A 97 -4.56 13.60 13.79
CA ASP A 97 -5.99 13.66 13.46
C ASP A 97 -6.40 12.35 12.77
N ARG A 98 -7.65 11.93 12.97
CA ARG A 98 -8.18 10.79 12.22
C ARG A 98 -8.39 11.21 10.77
N LEU A 99 -7.60 10.60 9.88
CA LEU A 99 -7.56 10.93 8.45
C LEU A 99 -8.92 10.92 7.74
N PHE A 100 -9.86 10.13 8.25
CA PHE A 100 -11.16 9.85 7.63
C PHE A 100 -12.35 10.43 8.42
N SER A 101 -12.12 11.32 9.38
CA SER A 101 -13.16 11.80 10.32
C SER A 101 -13.59 13.26 10.15
N GLY A 102 -13.20 13.94 9.06
CA GLY A 102 -13.55 15.34 8.81
C GLY A 102 -14.81 15.53 7.95
N ASP A 103 -15.67 16.49 8.32
CA ASP A 103 -16.92 16.81 7.61
C ASP A 103 -16.70 17.42 6.20
N GLU A 104 -15.49 17.89 5.90
CA GLU A 104 -15.16 18.48 4.60
C GLU A 104 -14.50 17.45 3.66
N PRO A 105 -14.81 17.49 2.36
CA PRO A 105 -14.16 16.64 1.38
C PRO A 105 -12.68 17.03 1.27
N VAL A 106 -11.79 16.15 1.72
CA VAL A 106 -10.34 16.36 1.63
C VAL A 106 -9.80 15.55 0.46
N GLU A 107 -9.29 16.24 -0.55
CA GLU A 107 -8.50 15.63 -1.61
C GLU A 107 -7.12 15.24 -1.08
N ARG A 108 -6.69 14.00 -1.33
CA ARG A 108 -5.35 13.53 -0.97
C ARG A 108 -4.72 12.74 -2.10
N ASN A 109 -3.41 12.90 -2.22
CA ASN A 109 -2.58 12.09 -3.10
C ASN A 109 -2.15 10.83 -2.34
N TRP A 110 -2.40 9.67 -2.93
CA TRP A 110 -2.03 8.37 -2.40
C TRP A 110 -1.08 7.68 -3.35
N THR A 111 0.09 7.27 -2.84
CA THR A 111 1.03 6.44 -3.56
C THR A 111 0.89 5.00 -3.09
N LEU A 112 0.40 4.14 -3.98
CA LEU A 112 0.26 2.71 -3.79
C LEU A 112 1.57 2.06 -4.22
N GLN A 113 2.14 1.24 -3.35
CA GLN A 113 3.46 0.66 -3.54
C GLN A 113 3.47 -0.83 -3.21
N VAL A 114 4.05 -1.62 -4.11
CA VAL A 114 4.39 -3.02 -3.90
C VAL A 114 5.89 -3.18 -4.15
N SER A 115 6.58 -3.97 -3.33
CA SER A 115 8.03 -4.14 -3.45
C SER A 115 8.41 -5.61 -3.38
N ASP A 116 9.20 -6.05 -4.34
CA ASP A 116 9.75 -7.41 -4.33
C ASP A 116 10.74 -7.56 -3.17
N ILE A 117 11.01 -8.80 -2.77
CA ILE A 117 12.14 -9.07 -1.88
C ILE A 117 13.44 -8.56 -2.54
N PRO A 118 14.38 -7.93 -1.80
CA PRO A 118 15.65 -7.52 -2.39
C PRO A 118 16.36 -8.66 -3.10
N ILE A 119 17.15 -8.36 -4.14
CA ILE A 119 17.88 -9.36 -4.93
C ILE A 119 18.73 -10.21 -3.98
N ALA A 120 18.85 -11.52 -4.22
CA ALA A 120 19.74 -12.38 -3.46
C ALA A 120 21.17 -12.33 -4.02
N GLY A 121 22.19 -12.38 -3.16
CA GLY A 121 23.58 -12.51 -3.61
C GLY A 121 24.57 -12.37 -2.45
N LYS A 122 25.69 -13.12 -2.51
CA LYS A 122 26.72 -13.11 -1.45
C LYS A 122 27.64 -11.87 -1.50
N ASN A 123 27.73 -11.20 -2.66
CA ASN A 123 28.68 -10.11 -2.90
C ASN A 123 27.96 -8.81 -3.27
N GLN A 124 26.83 -8.53 -2.63
CA GLN A 124 26.12 -7.27 -2.87
C GLN A 124 26.84 -6.13 -2.15
N LEU A 125 26.95 -4.99 -2.84
CA LEU A 125 27.55 -3.77 -2.30
C LEU A 125 26.49 -2.90 -1.61
N CYS A 126 25.23 -2.99 -2.06
CA CYS A 126 24.07 -2.39 -1.43
C CYS A 126 22.84 -3.29 -1.61
N SER A 127 21.76 -3.00 -0.88
CA SER A 127 20.48 -3.67 -1.08
C SER A 127 19.84 -3.17 -2.37
N ALA A 128 19.54 -4.09 -3.29
CA ALA A 128 18.90 -3.79 -4.56
C ALA A 128 17.48 -4.36 -4.57
N GLN A 129 16.47 -3.50 -4.67
CA GLN A 129 15.06 -3.87 -4.56
C GLN A 129 14.24 -3.29 -5.72
N THR A 130 13.34 -4.10 -6.27
CA THR A 130 12.37 -3.65 -7.27
C THR A 130 11.11 -3.14 -6.58
N ILE A 131 10.66 -1.96 -7.00
CA ILE A 131 9.51 -1.26 -6.45
C ILE A 131 8.55 -0.89 -7.58
N TYR A 132 7.28 -1.25 -7.40
CA TYR A 132 6.18 -0.83 -8.25
C TYR A 132 5.39 0.21 -7.49
N GLU A 133 5.16 1.36 -8.11
CA GLU A 133 4.41 2.46 -7.52
C GLU A 133 3.40 3.03 -8.52
N SER A 134 2.27 3.46 -7.99
CA SER A 134 1.24 4.20 -8.71
C SER A 134 0.69 5.28 -7.79
N THR A 135 0.52 6.49 -8.31
CA THR A 135 -0.08 7.60 -7.55
C THR A 135 -1.48 7.83 -8.05
N LEU A 136 -2.43 7.89 -7.11
CA LEU A 136 -3.81 8.25 -7.36
C LEU A 136 -4.19 9.47 -6.54
N VAL A 137 -5.11 10.27 -7.07
CA VAL A 137 -5.76 11.35 -6.36
C VAL A 137 -7.13 10.86 -5.93
N HIS A 138 -7.44 10.96 -4.64
CA HIS A 138 -8.73 10.52 -4.11
C HIS A 138 -9.34 11.60 -3.23
N THR A 139 -10.64 11.82 -3.41
CA THR A 139 -11.42 12.75 -2.59
C THR A 139 -12.22 11.95 -1.58
N HIS A 140 -11.90 12.10 -0.30
CA HIS A 140 -12.64 11.43 0.76
C HIS A 140 -13.96 12.16 1.02
N THR A 141 -15.09 11.43 1.03
CA THR A 141 -16.39 11.96 1.46
C THR A 141 -16.82 11.28 2.77
N THR A 142 -17.32 12.07 3.73
CA THR A 142 -17.77 11.52 5.02
C THR A 142 -19.05 10.72 4.89
N VAL A 143 -19.08 9.61 5.61
CA VAL A 143 -20.30 8.85 5.89
C VAL A 143 -21.00 9.54 7.06
N LYS A 144 -22.19 10.11 6.83
CA LYS A 144 -23.11 10.37 7.94
C LYS A 144 -23.59 9.02 8.45
N GLU A 145 -23.15 8.62 9.65
CA GLU A 145 -23.77 7.50 10.34
C GLU A 145 -25.26 7.81 10.51
N GLY A 146 -26.11 7.06 9.82
CA GLY A 146 -27.56 7.12 10.05
C GLY A 146 -27.87 6.68 11.48
N PRO A 147 -28.97 7.15 12.09
CA PRO A 147 -29.31 6.79 13.45
C PRO A 147 -29.41 5.27 13.58
N SER A 148 -28.61 4.72 14.50
CA SER A 148 -28.67 3.30 14.86
C SER A 148 -30.10 2.95 15.24
N ALA A 149 -30.64 1.93 14.58
CA ALA A 149 -31.94 1.37 14.92
C ALA A 149 -31.93 0.92 16.40
N PRO A 150 -33.02 1.13 17.15
CA PRO A 150 -33.06 0.89 18.58
C PRO A 150 -32.89 -0.59 18.90
N THR A 151 -32.01 -0.83 19.87
CA THR A 151 -31.74 -2.09 20.56
C THR A 151 -33.03 -2.81 20.96
N ALA A 152 -33.22 -4.04 20.48
CA ALA A 152 -34.27 -4.92 20.98
C ALA A 152 -33.88 -5.49 22.37
N PRO A 153 -34.85 -5.65 23.29
CA PRO A 153 -34.57 -5.88 24.71
C PRO A 153 -34.21 -7.34 25.06
N THR A 154 -33.34 -7.46 26.04
CA THR A 154 -32.94 -8.67 26.78
C THR A 154 -34.10 -9.29 27.57
N ALA A 155 -34.20 -10.63 27.61
CA ALA A 155 -34.46 -11.52 28.78
C ALA A 155 -35.00 -12.92 28.33
N PRO A 156 -35.17 -13.93 29.22
CA PRO A 156 -34.19 -14.62 30.05
C PRO A 156 -34.29 -16.18 29.97
N THR A 157 -33.27 -16.88 30.50
CA THR A 157 -33.20 -18.22 31.14
C THR A 157 -34.07 -19.42 30.69
N GLU A 158 -33.39 -20.57 30.46
CA GLU A 158 -33.92 -21.95 30.27
C GLU A 158 -34.80 -22.48 31.43
N PRO A 159 -35.63 -23.53 31.18
CA PRO A 159 -35.20 -24.88 31.60
C PRO A 159 -35.63 -26.07 30.70
N THR A 160 -34.72 -27.04 30.61
CA THR A 160 -34.79 -28.53 30.55
C THR A 160 -36.06 -29.29 30.10
N SER A 161 -35.93 -30.21 29.13
CA SER A 161 -36.42 -31.61 29.24
C SER A 161 -35.84 -32.56 28.16
N GLU A 162 -35.18 -33.60 28.67
CA GLU A 162 -35.06 -35.03 28.28
C GLU A 162 -35.02 -35.57 26.82
N ILE A 163 -34.17 -36.59 26.68
CA ILE A 163 -33.58 -37.35 25.55
C ILE A 163 -34.55 -38.53 25.18
N PRO A 164 -34.58 -39.13 23.96
CA PRO A 164 -33.61 -40.18 23.58
C PRO A 164 -33.23 -40.37 22.08
N GLN A 165 -31.90 -40.45 21.88
CA GLN A 165 -31.13 -41.47 21.14
C GLN A 165 -31.17 -41.62 19.60
N ALA A 166 -29.93 -41.72 19.09
CA ALA A 166 -29.45 -42.00 17.73
C ALA A 166 -29.76 -43.44 17.24
N PRO A 167 -29.48 -43.81 15.97
CA PRO A 167 -28.09 -44.16 15.55
C PRO A 167 -27.71 -43.64 14.14
N THR A 168 -26.53 -43.06 13.94
CA THR A 168 -25.25 -43.69 13.54
C THR A 168 -25.27 -44.35 12.15
N GLU A 169 -24.73 -43.64 11.14
CA GLU A 169 -24.25 -44.23 9.88
C GLU A 169 -22.71 -44.30 9.89
N PRO A 170 -22.10 -45.41 9.40
CA PRO A 170 -20.65 -45.53 9.24
C PRO A 170 -20.20 -45.36 7.76
N GLU A 171 -19.02 -44.80 7.57
CA GLU A 171 -18.13 -45.05 6.41
C GLU A 171 -17.02 -46.06 6.82
N PRO A 172 -16.09 -46.57 5.97
CA PRO A 172 -15.97 -46.62 4.48
C PRO A 172 -15.45 -48.00 3.94
N ALA A 173 -14.99 -48.02 2.67
CA ALA A 173 -14.11 -48.97 1.94
C ALA A 173 -14.83 -50.03 1.05
N THR A 174 -14.38 -50.50 -0.13
CA THR A 174 -13.03 -50.61 -0.76
C THR A 174 -13.16 -50.86 -2.29
N GLU A 175 -12.03 -50.72 -3.00
CA GLU A 175 -11.62 -51.06 -4.38
C GLU A 175 -12.34 -52.17 -5.18
N GLU A 176 -12.44 -52.01 -6.52
CA GLU A 176 -11.70 -52.80 -7.54
C GLU A 176 -12.12 -52.44 -8.99
N ASN A 177 -11.12 -52.39 -9.89
CA ASN A 177 -11.18 -52.29 -11.37
C ASN A 177 -11.06 -53.75 -11.95
N PRO A 178 -11.12 -54.11 -13.26
CA PRO A 178 -10.72 -53.32 -14.45
C PRO A 178 -11.46 -53.58 -15.80
N ALA A 179 -10.99 -52.82 -16.81
CA ALA A 179 -10.85 -53.15 -18.24
C ALA A 179 -12.02 -52.88 -19.22
N SER A 180 -11.81 -51.97 -20.17
CA SER A 180 -11.37 -52.33 -21.54
C SER A 180 -11.20 -51.11 -22.45
N THR A 181 -10.35 -51.34 -23.44
CA THR A 181 -9.66 -50.48 -24.40
C THR A 181 -10.55 -50.04 -25.56
N GLU A 182 -10.33 -48.83 -26.11
CA GLU A 182 -10.17 -48.69 -27.58
C GLU A 182 -9.43 -47.40 -27.94
N VAL A 183 -8.60 -47.54 -28.97
CA VAL A 183 -7.59 -46.61 -29.48
C VAL A 183 -7.99 -46.31 -30.90
N VAL A 184 -8.03 -45.04 -31.32
CA VAL A 184 -7.87 -44.70 -32.74
C VAL A 184 -7.06 -43.41 -32.84
N ASP A 185 -5.99 -43.52 -33.63
CA ASP A 185 -4.97 -42.52 -33.93
C ASP A 185 -5.20 -42.01 -35.37
N LEU A 186 -4.60 -40.83 -35.67
CA LEU A 186 -4.30 -40.24 -37.00
C LEU A 186 -5.49 -39.58 -37.75
N ASP A 187 -5.40 -38.39 -38.34
CA ASP A 187 -4.28 -37.82 -39.11
C ASP A 187 -4.29 -36.28 -39.17
N ALA A 188 -3.13 -35.76 -39.57
CA ALA A 188 -2.81 -34.36 -39.84
C ALA A 188 -3.58 -33.73 -41.01
N MET A 189 -3.77 -32.41 -40.97
CA MET A 189 -3.67 -31.54 -42.16
C MET A 189 -3.42 -30.08 -41.80
N ASP A 190 -2.62 -29.47 -42.67
CA ASP A 190 -1.86 -28.23 -42.58
C ASP A 190 -2.54 -27.13 -43.43
N VAL A 191 -2.12 -25.86 -43.25
CA VAL A 191 -2.33 -24.65 -44.10
C VAL A 191 -3.80 -24.18 -44.37
N ASP A 192 -4.19 -22.90 -44.32
CA ASP A 192 -3.57 -21.74 -44.95
C ASP A 192 -4.05 -20.38 -44.36
N ALA A 193 -3.26 -19.35 -44.66
CA ALA A 193 -3.46 -17.94 -44.33
C ALA A 193 -4.64 -17.28 -45.07
N ILE A 194 -5.24 -16.24 -44.44
CA ILE A 194 -5.92 -15.15 -45.17
C ILE A 194 -5.54 -13.81 -44.54
N GLU A 195 -5.02 -12.95 -45.40
CA GLU A 195 -4.57 -11.59 -45.19
C GLU A 195 -5.61 -10.61 -45.78
N VAL A 196 -5.74 -9.45 -45.14
CA VAL A 196 -6.19 -8.10 -45.58
C VAL A 196 -7.51 -7.92 -46.35
N ASP A 197 -8.30 -6.92 -45.92
CA ASP A 197 -8.57 -5.80 -46.84
C ASP A 197 -8.83 -4.46 -46.12
N HIS A 198 -8.11 -3.45 -46.59
CA HIS A 198 -8.25 -2.03 -46.31
C HIS A 198 -9.16 -1.43 -47.38
N VAL A 199 -10.14 -0.60 -47.00
CA VAL A 199 -10.73 0.38 -47.93
C VAL A 199 -10.91 1.71 -47.20
N ASP A 200 -10.08 2.66 -47.62
CA ASP A 200 -10.21 4.10 -47.41
C ASP A 200 -11.09 4.68 -48.52
N LEU A 201 -11.74 5.84 -48.32
CA LEU A 201 -12.08 6.88 -49.33
C LEU A 201 -13.12 7.91 -48.80
N THR A 202 -12.60 9.07 -48.39
CA THR A 202 -12.95 10.45 -48.83
C THR A 202 -14.41 10.93 -49.01
N GLY A 203 -14.69 12.14 -48.50
CA GLY A 203 -15.65 13.09 -49.11
C GLY A 203 -16.26 14.15 -48.18
N GLU A 204 -15.88 15.42 -48.37
CA GLU A 204 -16.42 16.64 -47.73
C GLU A 204 -17.75 17.14 -48.35
N ASP A 205 -18.32 18.15 -47.67
CA ASP A 205 -19.24 19.22 -48.12
C ASP A 205 -20.78 19.15 -47.89
N ASP A 206 -21.18 19.82 -46.79
CA ASP A 206 -21.90 21.12 -46.74
C ASP A 206 -23.43 21.25 -46.98
N LYS A 207 -24.01 22.17 -46.16
CA LYS A 207 -25.29 22.93 -46.23
C LYS A 207 -26.62 22.44 -45.60
N LYS A 208 -26.98 23.20 -44.54
CA LYS A 208 -28.29 23.78 -44.12
C LYS A 208 -29.49 23.65 -45.09
N ASP A 209 -30.66 23.28 -44.54
CA ASP A 209 -31.79 24.22 -44.39
C ASP A 209 -32.83 23.75 -43.34
N THR A 210 -33.40 24.74 -42.66
CA THR A 210 -34.57 24.77 -41.76
C THR A 210 -35.85 24.32 -42.48
N THR A 211 -36.91 23.75 -41.88
CA THR A 211 -37.91 24.41 -41.02
C THR A 211 -39.01 23.39 -40.61
N GLU A 212 -39.68 23.71 -39.50
CA GLU A 212 -41.09 23.43 -39.15
C GLU A 212 -41.51 22.17 -38.34
N VAL A 213 -41.86 22.53 -37.10
CA VAL A 213 -42.54 21.85 -36.00
C VAL A 213 -43.90 21.24 -36.41
N LYS A 214 -44.15 20.01 -35.95
CA LYS A 214 -45.47 19.60 -35.47
C LYS A 214 -45.33 18.85 -34.15
N GLU A 215 -45.85 19.47 -33.10
CA GLU A 215 -46.15 18.86 -31.80
C GLU A 215 -47.26 17.81 -31.98
N GLU A 216 -47.03 16.61 -31.46
CA GLU A 216 -48.12 15.73 -31.01
C GLU A 216 -47.78 15.20 -29.61
N ASP A 217 -48.65 15.56 -28.68
CA ASP A 217 -48.71 15.12 -27.29
C ASP A 217 -48.68 13.59 -27.17
N LYS A 218 -47.64 13.06 -26.51
CA LYS A 218 -47.72 11.78 -25.82
C LYS A 218 -47.27 11.92 -24.36
N LYS A 219 -48.31 11.93 -23.53
CA LYS A 219 -48.28 11.86 -22.08
C LYS A 219 -47.97 10.42 -21.67
N GLU A 220 -46.69 10.10 -21.46
CA GLU A 220 -46.27 8.86 -20.81
C GLU A 220 -45.64 9.17 -19.45
N THR A 221 -46.44 8.87 -18.43
CA THR A 221 -46.12 8.45 -17.07
C THR A 221 -44.64 8.50 -16.68
N GLN A 222 -44.27 9.59 -15.98
CA GLN A 222 -43.10 9.61 -15.11
C GLN A 222 -43.34 8.59 -13.98
N VAL A 223 -42.69 7.43 -14.09
CA VAL A 223 -42.41 6.58 -12.94
C VAL A 223 -41.48 7.43 -12.05
N PRO A 224 -41.81 7.71 -10.79
CA PRO A 224 -40.90 8.42 -9.92
C PRO A 224 -39.68 7.53 -9.76
N GLU A 225 -38.59 7.93 -10.41
CA GLU A 225 -37.26 7.43 -10.11
C GLU A 225 -37.04 7.77 -8.64
N VAL A 226 -37.30 6.78 -7.78
CA VAL A 226 -36.84 6.79 -6.41
C VAL A 226 -35.33 6.82 -6.55
N ALA A 227 -34.79 8.04 -6.59
CA ALA A 227 -33.40 8.30 -6.30
C ALA A 227 -33.19 7.85 -4.86
N THR A 228 -33.00 6.54 -4.68
CA THR A 228 -32.18 6.01 -3.63
C THR A 228 -30.84 6.67 -3.84
N LYS A 229 -30.67 7.83 -3.19
CA LYS A 229 -29.37 8.38 -2.86
C LYS A 229 -28.69 7.34 -1.97
N ASN A 230 -28.19 6.27 -2.60
CA ASN A 230 -27.05 5.56 -2.09
C ASN A 230 -25.96 6.61 -2.10
N ALA A 231 -25.77 7.28 -0.96
CA ALA A 231 -24.58 8.07 -0.73
C ALA A 231 -23.42 7.12 -1.01
N LYS A 232 -22.81 7.25 -2.19
CA LYS A 232 -21.68 6.42 -2.57
C LYS A 232 -20.64 6.64 -1.48
N LYS A 233 -20.27 5.54 -0.84
CA LYS A 233 -19.21 5.47 0.17
C LYS A 233 -17.90 5.75 -0.56
N ASP A 234 -17.59 7.02 -0.83
CA ASP A 234 -16.34 7.38 -1.49
C ASP A 234 -15.29 7.65 -0.43
N SER A 235 -14.85 6.57 0.23
CA SER A 235 -13.73 6.58 1.16
C SER A 235 -12.58 5.80 0.55
N PHE A 236 -11.36 6.25 0.83
CA PHE A 236 -10.16 5.57 0.34
C PHE A 236 -10.09 4.11 0.86
N LEU A 237 -10.61 3.86 2.07
CA LEU A 237 -10.68 2.51 2.63
C LEU A 237 -11.64 1.61 1.85
N GLN A 238 -12.78 2.14 1.41
CA GLN A 238 -13.72 1.41 0.55
C GLN A 238 -13.07 1.10 -0.82
N PHE A 239 -12.35 2.06 -1.40
CA PHE A 239 -11.61 1.84 -2.64
C PHE A 239 -10.60 0.68 -2.52
N ILE A 240 -9.88 0.60 -1.40
CA ILE A 240 -8.92 -0.49 -1.13
C ILE A 240 -9.65 -1.83 -0.93
N GLU A 241 -10.78 -1.82 -0.23
CA GLU A 241 -11.63 -3.02 -0.05
C GLU A 241 -12.19 -3.52 -1.39
N ASP A 242 -12.66 -2.62 -2.25
CA ASP A 242 -13.19 -2.92 -3.58
C ASP A 242 -12.09 -3.46 -4.51
N LEU A 243 -10.83 -3.06 -4.30
CA LEU A 243 -9.66 -3.64 -4.97
C LEU A 243 -9.33 -5.06 -4.47
N GLY A 244 -10.02 -5.54 -3.43
CA GLY A 244 -9.83 -6.84 -2.83
C GLY A 244 -8.70 -6.87 -1.80
N TYR A 245 -8.44 -5.76 -1.11
CA TYR A 245 -7.44 -5.65 -0.06
C TYR A 245 -8.06 -5.26 1.29
N ASP A 246 -7.60 -5.87 2.37
CA ASP A 246 -7.97 -5.53 3.74
C ASP A 246 -6.88 -4.67 4.40
N LEU A 247 -7.28 -3.68 5.19
CA LEU A 247 -6.35 -2.93 6.04
C LEU A 247 -5.85 -3.79 7.21
N ILE A 248 -4.53 -3.79 7.45
CA ILE A 248 -3.91 -4.54 8.56
C ILE A 248 -3.36 -3.60 9.60
N ASN A 249 -2.56 -2.63 9.16
CA ASN A 249 -1.80 -1.78 10.06
C ASN A 249 -1.60 -0.41 9.42
N GLN A 250 -1.25 0.56 10.26
CA GLN A 250 -0.97 1.92 9.86
C GLN A 250 0.18 2.48 10.70
N TYR A 251 1.00 3.32 10.09
CA TYR A 251 2.09 3.99 10.79
C TYR A 251 2.33 5.38 10.20
N TRP A 252 2.98 6.23 11.00
CA TRP A 252 3.40 7.56 10.61
C TRP A 252 4.91 7.64 10.63
N VAL A 253 5.47 8.44 9.73
CA VAL A 253 6.89 8.72 9.68
C VAL A 253 7.07 10.22 9.78
N LYS A 254 7.96 10.64 10.68
CA LYS A 254 8.43 12.02 10.75
C LYS A 254 9.95 12.03 10.72
N GLY A 255 10.52 12.91 9.92
CA GLY A 255 11.95 12.95 9.68
C GLY A 255 12.35 14.13 8.82
N ILE A 256 13.58 14.06 8.33
CA ILE A 256 14.17 15.01 7.40
C ILE A 256 14.90 14.24 6.29
N ARG A 257 15.01 14.85 5.11
CA ARG A 257 15.79 14.32 3.99
C ARG A 257 16.79 15.33 3.45
N PHE A 258 17.93 14.79 3.05
CA PHE A 258 19.00 15.47 2.36
C PHE A 258 19.14 14.92 0.96
N PHE A 259 19.56 15.78 0.04
CA PHE A 259 19.89 15.41 -1.33
C PHE A 259 21.37 15.65 -1.56
N HIS A 260 22.08 14.62 -1.99
CA HIS A 260 23.47 14.73 -2.41
C HIS A 260 23.61 14.11 -3.79
N LYS A 261 23.59 14.95 -4.84
CA LYS A 261 23.47 14.49 -6.24
C LYS A 261 22.21 13.63 -6.39
N ASP A 262 22.34 12.38 -6.84
CA ASP A 262 21.24 11.43 -7.01
C ASP A 262 20.95 10.59 -5.75
N ILE A 263 21.72 10.79 -4.66
CA ILE A 263 21.53 10.07 -3.40
C ILE A 263 20.56 10.86 -2.53
N VAL A 264 19.52 10.18 -2.07
CA VAL A 264 18.62 10.68 -1.03
C VAL A 264 19.02 10.05 0.30
N ILE A 265 19.21 10.87 1.32
CA ILE A 265 19.49 10.43 2.70
C ILE A 265 18.34 10.88 3.57
N GLU A 266 17.62 9.94 4.16
CA GLU A 266 16.50 10.18 5.06
C GLU A 266 16.91 9.82 6.49
N ILE A 267 16.58 10.70 7.44
CA ILE A 267 16.70 10.47 8.88
C ILE A 267 15.32 10.60 9.47
N PHE A 268 14.78 9.54 10.05
CA PHE A 268 13.38 9.53 10.49
C PHE A 268 13.13 8.65 11.71
N LYS A 269 11.97 8.88 12.33
CA LYS A 269 11.36 8.03 13.35
C LYS A 269 10.02 7.49 12.84
N VAL A 270 9.68 6.28 13.28
CA VAL A 270 8.42 5.61 12.94
C VAL A 270 7.52 5.59 14.16
N PHE A 271 6.26 5.97 13.94
CA PHE A 271 5.23 6.06 14.96
C PHE A 271 4.10 5.10 14.62
N VAL A 272 3.55 4.46 15.64
CA VAL A 272 2.38 3.59 15.55
C VAL A 272 1.29 4.08 16.47
N ARG A 273 0.06 3.68 16.19
CA ARG A 273 -1.07 3.97 17.07
C ARG A 273 -0.81 3.37 18.45
N ASP A 274 -1.09 4.13 19.50
CA ASP A 274 -1.13 3.59 20.85
C ASP A 274 -2.53 3.09 21.18
N ASP A 275 -2.69 1.76 21.17
CA ASP A 275 -3.94 1.09 21.54
C ASP A 275 -4.07 0.85 23.05
N THR A 276 -3.05 1.20 23.85
CA THR A 276 -3.06 0.93 25.30
C THR A 276 -3.74 2.01 26.12
N THR A 277 -3.79 3.24 25.60
CA THR A 277 -4.54 4.33 26.20
C THR A 277 -5.90 4.42 25.52
N GLU A 278 -6.98 4.15 26.27
CA GLU A 278 -8.33 4.43 25.78
C GLU A 278 -8.38 5.88 25.30
N SER A 279 -8.89 6.08 24.09
CA SER A 279 -8.83 7.36 23.37
C SER A 279 -9.62 8.45 24.10
N SER A 280 -8.97 9.12 25.06
CA SER A 280 -9.51 10.26 25.81
C SER A 280 -9.79 11.50 24.93
N HIS A 281 -9.36 11.48 23.67
CA HIS A 281 -9.51 12.57 22.73
C HIS A 281 -10.45 12.16 21.58
N PRO A 282 -11.69 12.68 21.53
CA PRO A 282 -12.59 12.41 20.40
C PRO A 282 -12.00 12.99 19.12
N GLY A 283 -11.86 12.17 18.08
CA GLY A 283 -11.36 12.60 16.76
C GLY A 283 -9.84 12.58 16.56
N ARG A 284 -9.04 12.32 17.61
CA ARG A 284 -7.58 12.20 17.51
C ARG A 284 -7.07 10.80 17.86
N ILE A 285 -5.88 10.47 17.38
CA ILE A 285 -5.18 9.20 17.60
C ILE A 285 -3.88 9.51 18.33
N LYS A 286 -3.69 8.94 19.52
CA LYS A 286 -2.40 9.00 20.21
C LYS A 286 -1.40 8.08 19.50
N LEU A 287 -0.22 8.63 19.22
CA LEU A 287 0.88 7.94 18.58
C LEU A 287 1.97 7.65 19.62
N LYS A 288 2.60 6.48 19.48
CA LYS A 288 3.81 6.09 20.21
C LYS A 288 4.93 5.74 19.24
N LEU A 289 6.16 5.83 19.70
CA LEU A 289 7.29 5.33 18.93
C LEU A 289 7.19 3.82 18.75
N LEU A 290 7.49 3.36 17.53
CA LEU A 290 7.68 1.94 17.27
C LEU A 290 8.91 1.40 18.00
N ASP A 291 9.97 2.22 18.07
CA ASP A 291 11.23 1.91 18.75
C ASP A 291 11.37 2.79 20.00
N GLU A 292 11.20 2.18 21.17
CA GLU A 292 11.30 2.88 22.46
C GLU A 292 12.70 3.40 22.77
N SER A 293 13.73 2.95 22.05
CA SER A 293 15.11 3.41 22.23
C SER A 293 15.34 4.86 21.78
N ASN A 294 14.34 5.50 21.14
CA ASN A 294 14.42 6.85 20.59
C ASN A 294 15.49 7.05 19.49
N ASN A 295 16.06 5.96 18.98
CA ASN A 295 17.03 6.02 17.90
C ASN A 295 16.38 6.54 16.61
N PHE A 296 17.17 7.25 15.80
CA PHE A 296 16.76 7.60 14.46
C PHE A 296 17.20 6.51 13.50
N GLN A 297 16.33 6.20 12.54
CA GLN A 297 16.64 5.33 11.42
C GLN A 297 17.17 6.20 10.28
N ILE A 298 18.21 5.72 9.63
CA ILE A 298 18.83 6.37 8.46
C ILE A 298 18.65 5.44 7.26
N LYS A 299 18.17 6.00 6.16
CA LYS A 299 18.10 5.31 4.87
C LYS A 299 18.76 6.17 3.81
N ALA A 300 19.81 5.64 3.18
CA ALA A 300 20.44 6.25 2.01
C ALA A 300 20.08 5.43 0.78
N TYR A 301 19.51 6.04 -0.26
CA TYR A 301 19.10 5.31 -1.46
C TYR A 301 19.21 6.12 -2.74
N ILE A 302 19.23 5.39 -3.86
CA ILE A 302 19.18 5.89 -5.22
C ILE A 302 18.06 5.14 -5.95
N ASN A 303 17.21 5.87 -6.68
CA ASN A 303 16.17 5.30 -7.52
C ASN A 303 16.63 5.27 -8.97
N ILE A 304 16.70 4.07 -9.55
CA ILE A 304 17.10 3.85 -10.94
C ILE A 304 15.84 3.55 -11.77
N PRO A 305 15.56 4.30 -12.85
CA PRO A 305 14.31 4.15 -13.59
C PRO A 305 14.12 2.78 -14.26
N LYS A 306 15.21 2.12 -14.66
CA LYS A 306 15.18 0.83 -15.37
C LYS A 306 16.14 -0.15 -14.71
N SER A 307 15.63 -1.32 -14.33
CA SER A 307 16.44 -2.41 -13.78
C SER A 307 17.38 -3.04 -14.81
N THR A 308 17.17 -2.80 -16.10
CA THR A 308 18.02 -3.29 -17.19
C THR A 308 19.23 -2.41 -17.47
N ASP A 309 19.29 -1.21 -16.88
CA ASP A 309 20.40 -0.29 -17.06
C ASP A 309 21.55 -0.62 -16.09
N VAL A 310 22.41 -1.54 -16.52
CA VAL A 310 23.54 -2.03 -15.73
C VAL A 310 24.57 -0.93 -15.47
N GLU A 311 24.70 0.05 -16.35
CA GLU A 311 25.66 1.15 -16.19
C GLU A 311 25.25 2.06 -15.03
N LEU A 312 23.97 2.48 -14.99
CA LEU A 312 23.44 3.28 -13.89
C LEU A 312 23.45 2.50 -12.56
N ILE A 313 23.18 1.19 -12.58
CA ILE A 313 23.26 0.34 -11.38
C ILE A 313 24.70 0.29 -10.83
N ASN A 314 25.69 0.09 -11.70
CA ASN A 314 27.09 0.06 -11.29
C ASN A 314 27.57 1.43 -10.81
N GLN A 315 27.12 2.52 -11.43
CA GLN A 315 27.43 3.87 -10.99
C GLN A 315 26.79 4.18 -9.63
N GLY A 316 25.50 3.84 -9.45
CA GLY A 316 24.79 4.01 -8.19
C GLY A 316 25.44 3.23 -7.04
N ASN A 317 25.89 1.99 -7.29
CA ASN A 317 26.68 1.22 -6.33
C ASN A 317 27.96 1.97 -5.90
N LYS A 318 28.73 2.48 -6.87
CA LYS A 318 29.97 3.22 -6.59
C LYS A 318 29.69 4.49 -5.79
N ASP A 319 28.62 5.21 -6.08
CA ASP A 319 28.29 6.46 -5.39
C ASP A 319 27.76 6.21 -3.97
N LEU A 320 26.97 5.15 -3.76
CA LEU A 320 26.59 4.69 -2.41
C LEU A 320 27.80 4.20 -1.59
N LEU A 321 28.77 3.52 -2.20
CA LEU A 321 30.00 3.13 -1.51
C LEU A 321 30.85 4.34 -1.11
N LYS A 322 31.00 5.33 -1.99
CA LYS A 322 31.73 6.57 -1.66
C LYS A 322 31.10 7.29 -0.47
N ILE A 323 29.76 7.36 -0.43
CA ILE A 323 29.07 8.02 0.68
C ILE A 323 29.16 7.21 1.97
N GLN A 324 29.11 5.87 1.88
CA GLN A 324 29.37 4.98 3.01
C GLN A 324 30.78 5.17 3.58
N GLU A 325 31.81 5.24 2.72
CA GLU A 325 33.19 5.49 3.16
C GLU A 325 33.35 6.87 3.81
N PHE A 326 32.74 7.90 3.23
CA PHE A 326 32.79 9.26 3.76
C PHE A 326 32.09 9.37 5.13
N LEU A 327 30.95 8.70 5.30
CA LEU A 327 30.15 8.75 6.51
C LEU A 327 30.58 7.72 7.57
N LYS A 328 31.52 6.81 7.26
CA LYS A 328 31.95 5.70 8.12
C LYS A 328 32.33 6.12 9.56
N ASN A 329 32.88 7.32 9.73
CA ASN A 329 33.28 7.85 11.03
C ASN A 329 32.12 8.47 11.83
N LEU A 330 31.01 8.78 11.17
CA LEU A 330 29.80 9.34 11.79
C LEU A 330 28.81 8.23 12.15
N PHE A 331 28.49 7.37 11.18
CA PHE A 331 27.69 6.15 11.35
C PHE A 331 27.99 5.16 10.22
N GLU A 332 27.81 3.87 10.50
CA GLU A 332 28.07 2.82 9.52
C GLU A 332 26.79 2.49 8.74
N LEU A 333 26.79 2.77 7.44
CA LEU A 333 25.76 2.32 6.52
C LEU A 333 25.97 0.83 6.22
N GLN A 334 24.92 0.03 6.34
CA GLN A 334 24.95 -1.43 6.15
C GLN A 334 23.84 -1.88 5.22
N ILE A 335 23.97 -3.10 4.71
CA ILE A 335 22.94 -3.74 3.89
C ILE A 335 21.89 -4.32 4.85
N PRO A 336 20.60 -3.94 4.73
CA PRO A 336 19.53 -4.52 5.52
C PRO A 336 19.37 -6.02 5.25
N ASP A 337 18.90 -6.76 6.26
CA ASP A 337 18.53 -8.17 6.06
C ASP A 337 17.36 -8.26 5.08
N ARG A 338 17.59 -9.01 4.00
CA ARG A 338 16.63 -9.29 2.93
C ARG A 338 15.31 -9.83 3.47
N MET A 339 15.33 -10.67 4.51
CA MET A 339 14.12 -11.30 5.05
C MET A 339 13.22 -10.31 5.79
N PHE A 340 13.79 -9.23 6.33
CA PHE A 340 13.00 -8.15 6.95
C PHE A 340 12.43 -7.15 5.93
N MET A 341 12.88 -7.21 4.68
CA MET A 341 12.37 -6.41 3.57
C MET A 341 11.42 -7.19 2.66
N ASP A 342 11.11 -8.43 3.01
CA ASP A 342 10.19 -9.27 2.25
C ASP A 342 8.73 -8.85 2.53
N SER A 343 8.08 -8.28 1.53
CA SER A 343 6.68 -7.87 1.60
C SER A 343 5.69 -8.96 1.13
N ARG A 344 6.18 -10.18 0.84
CA ARG A 344 5.32 -11.28 0.43
C ARG A 344 4.40 -11.71 1.55
N VAL A 345 3.17 -12.04 1.20
CA VAL A 345 2.22 -12.69 2.09
C VAL A 345 2.72 -14.10 2.35
N LYS A 346 3.10 -14.39 3.60
CA LYS A 346 3.49 -15.74 4.01
C LYS A 346 2.24 -16.62 3.98
N GLN A 347 2.30 -17.70 3.21
CA GLN A 347 1.23 -18.71 3.11
C GLN A 347 1.21 -19.63 4.32
#